data_AF-A0A3A5VKF1-F1
#
_entry.id   AF-A0A3A5VKF1-F1
#
_cell.length_a   1.000
_cell.length_b   1.000
_cell.length_c   1.000
_cell.angle_alpha   90.00
_cell.angle_beta   90.00
_cell.angle_gamma   90.00
#
_symmetry.space_group_name_H-M   'P 1'
#
loop_
_entity.id
_entity.type
_entity.pdbx_description
1 polymer ?
#
loop_
_entity_poly.entity_id
_entity_poly.type
_entity_poly.pdbx_seq_one_letter_code
_entity_poly.pdbx_strand_id
1 'polypeptide(L)'
;MESLWDPAADSALRNEVIGFSNFTLLAILCLFVLILIVRLITMRIAPTVLRTIIRSEAITSKTVRNSDKALGTAAGVGVALVILNIMIEDMERVGSPVLMPPLAASFLPGLLQFIIAIAVVVWAFRLINIVQDIVMLFDKDETLDGTEKTLISAMQSTLRFFIIFVGAVFIADSMGFDLTSLIAGLGISGLALALAAKDSISNFFGAITVLLDRPFKVGDWIVVGGAEGEVIEINLRTTLIRTSADTIITMPNANLVNSPVENWGKRRWRRWQTQLHLDINADGDAVNSFCERVLQGIRDNPKTLKKEASFCQVSMISATSLDVDVNLYWDVSGGVEEREERAKLIIQIKNIAEDLGIDFYDGRIRQQR
;
A
#
# COMPACT_ATOMS: atom_id res chain seq x y z
N MET A 1 -1.01 80.92 11.27
CA MET A 1 -2.15 80.65 10.36
C MET A 1 -2.45 79.18 10.51
N GLU A 2 -3.53 78.88 11.23
CA GLU A 2 -4.08 77.52 11.30
C GLU A 2 -4.35 77.04 9.87
N SER A 3 -3.87 75.83 9.59
CA SER A 3 -4.18 75.08 8.38
C SER A 3 -5.68 74.80 8.38
N LEU A 4 -6.46 75.70 7.76
CA LEU A 4 -7.93 75.65 7.66
C LEU A 4 -8.46 74.49 6.82
N TRP A 5 -7.58 73.69 6.21
CA TRP A 5 -7.97 72.49 5.48
C TRP A 5 -6.78 71.53 5.41
N ASP A 6 -6.82 70.49 6.25
CA ASP A 6 -6.01 69.29 6.03
C ASP A 6 -6.92 68.22 5.39
N PRO A 7 -6.80 67.95 4.08
CA PRO A 7 -7.62 66.96 3.40
C PRO A 7 -7.51 65.55 3.99
N ALA A 8 -6.43 65.27 4.72
CA ALA A 8 -6.28 64.02 5.45
C ALA A 8 -7.05 64.02 6.78
N ALA A 9 -7.24 65.18 7.42
CA ALA A 9 -7.95 65.32 8.70
C ALA A 9 -9.48 65.45 8.55
N ASP A 10 -9.97 66.09 7.48
CA ASP A 10 -11.41 66.37 7.24
C ASP A 10 -12.16 65.29 6.44
N SER A 11 -11.55 64.14 6.21
CA SER A 11 -12.21 63.06 5.46
C SER A 11 -13.36 62.45 6.27
N ALA A 12 -14.57 62.42 5.69
CA ALA A 12 -15.74 61.74 6.29
C ALA A 12 -15.49 60.25 6.61
N LEU A 13 -14.42 59.67 6.08
CA LEU A 13 -13.96 58.31 6.31
C LEU A 13 -13.19 58.11 7.64
N ARG A 14 -12.67 59.18 8.25
CA ARG A 14 -12.04 59.14 9.59
C ARG A 14 -13.02 59.37 10.74
N ASN A 15 -14.25 59.79 10.45
CA ASN A 15 -15.28 59.96 11.48
C ASN A 15 -15.53 58.64 12.21
N GLU A 16 -15.64 58.72 13.54
CA GLU A 16 -15.84 57.57 14.40
C GLU A 16 -17.31 57.35 14.72
N VAL A 17 -17.76 56.10 14.62
CA VAL A 17 -19.10 55.66 15.00
C VAL A 17 -18.94 54.42 15.88
N ILE A 18 -19.28 54.54 17.17
CA ILE A 18 -19.21 53.44 18.16
C ILE A 18 -17.78 52.83 18.22
N GLY A 19 -16.75 53.67 18.16
CA GLY A 19 -15.34 53.28 18.25
C GLY A 19 -14.77 52.61 16.97
N PHE A 20 -15.52 52.55 15.88
CA PHE A 20 -15.01 52.22 14.55
C PHE A 20 -14.85 53.47 13.70
N SER A 21 -13.80 53.55 12.87
CA SER A 21 -13.78 54.56 11.80
C SER A 21 -14.75 54.18 10.68
N ASN A 22 -15.30 55.18 9.99
CA ASN A 22 -16.14 54.98 8.80
C ASN A 22 -15.41 54.18 7.71
N PHE A 23 -14.09 54.32 7.60
CA PHE A 23 -13.25 53.49 6.75
C PHE A 23 -13.28 52.01 7.17
N THR A 24 -13.14 51.72 8.46
CA THR A 24 -13.22 50.34 8.98
C THR A 24 -14.59 49.72 8.75
N LEU A 25 -15.68 50.47 8.94
CA LEU A 25 -17.05 50.00 8.67
C LEU A 25 -17.25 49.66 7.19
N LEU A 26 -16.74 50.52 6.29
CA LEU A 26 -16.78 50.27 4.85
C LEU A 26 -15.96 49.03 4.47
N ALA A 27 -14.77 48.87 5.08
CA ALA A 27 -13.90 47.72 4.85
C ALA A 27 -14.53 46.41 5.35
N ILE A 28 -15.20 46.39 6.50
CA ILE A 28 -15.96 45.23 7.00
C ILE A 28 -17.13 44.89 6.06
N LEU A 29 -17.83 45.88 5.53
CA LEU A 29 -18.91 45.65 4.54
C LEU A 29 -18.34 45.08 3.24
N CYS A 30 -17.21 45.60 2.76
CA CYS A 30 -16.49 45.05 1.61
C CYS A 30 -16.03 43.61 1.87
N LEU A 31 -15.55 43.30 3.08
CA LEU A 31 -15.21 41.93 3.49
C LEU A 31 -16.41 41.00 3.45
N PHE A 32 -17.58 41.44 3.93
CA PHE A 32 -18.80 40.65 3.85
C PHE A 32 -19.20 40.34 2.39
N VAL A 33 -19.15 41.34 1.51
CA VAL A 33 -19.39 41.14 0.07
C VAL A 33 -18.35 40.20 -0.54
N LEU A 34 -17.09 40.33 -0.16
CA LEU A 34 -16.01 39.45 -0.60
C LEU A 34 -16.24 38.00 -0.16
N ILE A 35 -16.70 37.75 1.07
CA ILE A 35 -17.09 36.40 1.53
C ILE A 35 -18.15 35.81 0.59
N LEU A 36 -19.17 36.58 0.21
CA LEU A 36 -20.21 36.12 -0.70
C LEU A 36 -19.68 35.83 -2.10
N ILE A 37 -18.81 36.70 -2.62
CA ILE A 37 -18.18 36.52 -3.95
C ILE A 37 -17.30 35.26 -3.95
N VAL A 38 -16.39 35.12 -2.99
CA VAL A 38 -15.50 33.95 -2.86
C VAL A 38 -16.34 32.69 -2.67
N ARG A 39 -17.38 32.73 -1.85
CA ARG A 39 -18.31 31.60 -1.68
C ARG A 39 -18.97 31.20 -3.00
N LEU A 40 -19.45 32.16 -3.80
CA LEU A 40 -20.06 31.90 -5.11
C LEU A 40 -19.06 31.31 -6.10
N ILE A 41 -17.84 31.83 -6.14
CA ILE A 41 -16.75 31.32 -6.98
C ILE A 41 -16.41 29.88 -6.59
N THR A 42 -16.18 29.62 -5.31
CA THR A 42 -15.87 28.28 -4.80
C THR A 42 -17.01 27.29 -5.11
N MET A 43 -18.27 27.69 -4.95
CA MET A 43 -19.43 26.85 -5.31
C MET A 43 -19.55 26.56 -6.82
N ARG A 44 -18.94 27.37 -7.69
CA ARG A 44 -18.88 27.07 -9.13
C ARG A 44 -17.69 26.19 -9.50
N ILE A 45 -16.55 26.39 -8.85
CA ILE A 45 -15.32 25.67 -9.16
C ILE A 45 -15.32 24.26 -8.54
N ALA A 46 -15.73 24.13 -7.28
CA ALA A 46 -15.68 22.87 -6.53
C ALA A 46 -16.40 21.69 -7.24
N PRO A 47 -17.63 21.84 -7.78
CA PRO A 47 -18.27 20.77 -8.53
C PRO A 47 -17.50 20.37 -9.80
N THR A 48 -16.87 21.34 -10.45
CA THR A 48 -16.11 21.14 -11.69
C THR A 48 -14.86 20.30 -11.43
N VAL A 49 -14.14 20.61 -10.36
CA VAL A 49 -12.97 19.82 -9.92
C VAL A 49 -13.38 18.43 -9.47
N LEU A 50 -14.46 18.31 -8.69
CA LEU A 50 -14.98 17.04 -8.23
C LEU A 50 -15.46 16.15 -9.39
N ARG A 51 -16.00 16.72 -10.47
CA ARG A 51 -16.40 15.98 -11.69
C ARG A 51 -15.21 15.33 -12.41
N THR A 52 -14.02 15.93 -12.33
CA THR A 52 -12.80 15.32 -12.91
C THR A 52 -12.41 14.03 -12.18
N ILE A 53 -12.75 13.92 -10.89
CA ILE A 53 -12.43 12.77 -10.04
C ILE A 53 -13.57 11.74 -10.02
N ILE A 54 -14.83 12.20 -9.99
CA ILE A 54 -16.03 11.35 -9.89
C ILE A 54 -16.76 11.32 -11.24
N ARG A 55 -16.64 10.21 -11.98
CA ARG A 55 -17.21 10.03 -13.32
C ARG A 55 -18.73 9.84 -13.38
N SER A 56 -19.44 9.68 -12.26
CA SER A 56 -20.88 9.41 -12.24
C SER A 56 -21.73 10.70 -12.17
N GLU A 57 -22.58 10.92 -13.18
CA GLU A 57 -23.46 12.10 -13.31
C GLU A 57 -24.62 12.13 -12.29
N ALA A 58 -24.98 10.98 -11.72
CA ALA A 58 -26.07 10.87 -10.75
C ALA A 58 -25.71 11.43 -9.36
N ILE A 59 -24.45 11.26 -8.93
CA ILE A 59 -23.93 11.71 -7.61
C ILE A 59 -23.62 13.21 -7.61
N THR A 60 -23.18 13.71 -8.76
CA THR A 60 -22.62 15.05 -8.93
C THR A 60 -23.67 16.16 -8.78
N SER A 61 -24.95 15.88 -9.01
CA SER A 61 -25.97 16.94 -9.01
C SER A 61 -26.57 17.25 -7.64
N LYS A 62 -26.77 16.25 -6.76
CA LYS A 62 -27.48 16.42 -5.48
C LYS A 62 -26.57 16.50 -4.26
N THR A 63 -25.56 15.63 -4.14
CA THR A 63 -24.73 15.55 -2.93
C THR A 63 -23.55 16.54 -2.98
N VAL A 64 -22.87 16.65 -4.13
CA VAL A 64 -21.74 17.58 -4.34
C VAL A 64 -22.18 19.05 -4.20
N ARG A 65 -23.25 19.45 -4.90
CA ARG A 65 -23.77 20.83 -4.89
C ARG A 65 -24.21 21.31 -3.50
N ASN A 66 -24.60 20.39 -2.62
CA ASN A 66 -24.91 20.72 -1.23
C ASN A 66 -23.65 20.76 -0.36
N SER A 67 -22.67 19.88 -0.59
CA SER A 67 -21.39 19.89 0.12
C SER A 67 -20.63 21.21 -0.08
N ASP A 68 -20.58 21.72 -1.32
CA ASP A 68 -19.77 22.89 -1.69
C ASP A 68 -20.23 24.20 -1.03
N LYS A 69 -21.45 24.24 -0.46
CA LYS A 69 -21.92 25.40 0.31
C LYS A 69 -21.09 25.63 1.56
N ALA A 70 -20.71 24.55 2.25
CA ALA A 70 -19.91 24.60 3.47
C ALA A 70 -18.44 24.91 3.16
N LEU A 71 -17.91 24.32 2.07
CA LEU A 71 -16.57 24.66 1.58
C LEU A 71 -16.47 26.13 1.13
N GLY A 72 -17.48 26.62 0.42
CA GLY A 72 -17.54 28.02 -0.02
C GLY A 72 -17.61 29.00 1.15
N THR A 73 -18.33 28.65 2.23
CA THR A 73 -18.30 29.47 3.46
C THR A 73 -16.93 29.44 4.13
N ALA A 74 -16.28 28.27 4.24
CA ALA A 74 -14.94 28.19 4.82
C ALA A 74 -13.92 29.00 4.01
N ALA A 75 -13.94 28.90 2.67
CA ALA A 75 -13.05 29.64 1.79
C ALA A 75 -13.28 31.16 1.88
N GLY A 76 -14.54 31.61 1.82
CA GLY A 76 -14.87 33.04 1.90
C GLY A 76 -14.47 33.64 3.25
N VAL A 77 -14.80 32.95 4.35
CA VAL A 77 -14.46 33.39 5.70
C VAL A 77 -12.94 33.33 5.94
N GLY A 78 -12.23 32.35 5.36
CA GLY A 78 -10.77 32.27 5.41
C GLY A 78 -10.07 33.45 4.74
N VAL A 79 -10.51 33.85 3.55
CA VAL A 79 -9.99 35.06 2.89
C VAL A 79 -10.29 36.30 3.74
N ALA A 80 -11.50 36.39 4.29
CA ALA A 80 -11.86 37.51 5.16
C ALA A 80 -11.03 37.56 6.45
N LEU A 81 -10.69 36.41 7.04
CA LEU A 81 -9.82 36.31 8.21
C LEU A 81 -8.41 36.84 7.91
N VAL A 82 -7.84 36.46 6.76
CA VAL A 82 -6.51 36.96 6.35
C VAL A 82 -6.54 38.48 6.19
N ILE A 83 -7.54 39.03 5.51
CA ILE A 83 -7.64 40.48 5.31
C ILE A 83 -7.91 41.19 6.64
N LEU A 84 -8.76 40.63 7.51
CA LEU A 84 -9.01 41.17 8.84
C LEU A 84 -7.72 41.24 9.66
N ASN A 85 -6.88 40.18 9.64
CA ASN A 85 -5.61 40.20 10.34
C ASN A 85 -4.64 41.26 9.78
N ILE A 86 -4.61 41.45 8.46
CA ILE A 86 -3.85 42.54 7.82
C ILE A 86 -4.37 43.92 8.27
N MET A 87 -5.68 44.09 8.40
CA MET A 87 -6.27 45.33 8.90
C MET A 87 -5.94 45.60 10.38
N ILE A 88 -5.93 44.55 11.20
CA ILE A 88 -5.55 44.64 12.62
C ILE A 88 -4.07 45.05 12.75
N GLU A 89 -3.19 44.45 11.96
CA GLU A 89 -1.76 44.80 11.92
C GLU A 89 -1.55 46.25 11.43
N ASP A 90 -2.33 46.71 10.45
CA ASP A 90 -2.25 48.08 9.96
C ASP A 90 -2.74 49.13 10.98
N MET A 91 -3.68 48.77 11.86
CA MET A 91 -4.17 49.65 12.94
C MET A 91 -3.06 50.09 13.89
N GLU A 92 -1.99 49.30 14.05
CA GLU A 92 -0.84 49.64 14.89
C GLU A 92 0.11 50.68 14.24
N ARG A 93 -0.09 51.01 12.96
CA ARG A 93 0.75 51.98 12.24
C ARG A 93 0.31 53.42 12.48
N VAL A 94 1.29 54.31 12.65
CA VAL A 94 1.05 55.74 12.85
C VAL A 94 0.28 56.33 11.66
N GLY A 95 -0.89 56.90 11.92
CA GLY A 95 -1.73 57.54 10.91
C GLY A 95 -2.69 56.61 10.17
N SER A 96 -2.83 55.35 10.60
CA SER A 96 -3.74 54.38 9.99
C SER A 96 -5.19 54.90 9.94
N PRO A 97 -5.90 54.73 8.81
CA PRO A 97 -7.32 55.02 8.71
C PRO A 97 -8.19 53.95 9.37
N VAL A 98 -7.61 52.80 9.73
CA VAL A 98 -8.31 51.70 10.40
C VAL A 98 -8.34 51.96 11.90
N LEU A 99 -9.53 52.10 12.44
CA LEU A 99 -9.78 52.14 13.88
C LEU A 99 -10.93 51.19 14.21
N MET A 100 -10.74 50.36 15.23
CA MET A 100 -11.75 49.44 15.74
C MET A 100 -11.60 49.27 17.25
N PRO A 101 -12.70 49.02 17.99
CA PRO A 101 -12.62 48.79 19.43
C PRO A 101 -11.73 47.57 19.74
N PRO A 102 -10.94 47.59 20.82
CA PRO A 102 -10.10 46.45 21.21
C PRO A 102 -10.87 45.14 21.37
N LEU A 103 -12.14 45.23 21.79
CA LEU A 103 -13.05 44.10 21.86
C LEU A 103 -13.33 43.50 20.47
N ALA A 104 -13.52 44.32 19.45
CA ALA A 104 -13.72 43.83 18.09
C ALA A 104 -12.44 43.16 17.56
N ALA A 105 -11.26 43.74 17.85
CA ALA A 105 -9.97 43.22 17.42
C ALA A 105 -9.64 41.84 17.97
N SER A 106 -10.01 41.58 19.23
CA SER A 106 -9.77 40.28 19.85
C SER A 106 -10.83 39.23 19.48
N PHE A 107 -12.10 39.62 19.32
CA PHE A 107 -13.20 38.67 19.11
C PHE A 107 -13.45 38.30 17.63
N LEU A 108 -13.31 39.22 16.68
CA LEU A 108 -13.65 38.95 15.27
C LEU A 108 -12.80 37.82 14.66
N PRO A 109 -11.46 37.78 14.83
CA PRO A 109 -10.64 36.71 14.27
C PRO A 109 -11.05 35.32 14.78
N GLY A 110 -11.26 35.19 16.10
CA GLY A 110 -11.72 33.93 16.72
C GLY A 110 -13.10 33.49 16.22
N LEU A 111 -14.03 34.45 16.05
CA LEU A 111 -15.36 34.17 15.48
C LEU A 111 -15.26 33.66 14.03
N LEU A 112 -14.44 34.29 13.18
CA LEU A 112 -14.24 33.82 11.81
C LEU A 112 -13.55 32.45 11.78
N GLN A 113 -12.55 32.21 12.63
CA GLN A 113 -11.89 30.91 12.77
C GLN A 113 -12.87 29.81 13.21
N PHE A 114 -13.76 30.10 14.17
CA PHE A 114 -14.82 29.20 14.60
C PHE A 114 -15.80 28.86 13.47
N ILE A 115 -16.21 29.87 12.68
CA ILE A 115 -17.07 29.65 11.51
C ILE A 115 -16.37 28.77 10.46
N ILE A 116 -15.08 28.99 10.22
CA ILE A 116 -14.28 28.14 9.31
C ILE A 116 -14.23 26.71 9.83
N ALA A 117 -13.92 26.50 11.12
CA ALA A 117 -13.84 25.17 11.72
C ALA A 117 -15.15 24.40 11.55
N ILE A 118 -16.29 25.01 11.89
CA ILE A 118 -17.61 24.39 11.70
C ILE A 118 -17.89 24.12 10.22
N ALA A 119 -17.60 25.09 9.35
CA ALA A 119 -17.83 24.94 7.92
C ALA A 119 -17.01 23.79 7.31
N VAL A 120 -15.75 23.63 7.72
CA VAL A 120 -14.88 22.51 7.33
C VAL A 120 -15.40 21.19 7.86
N VAL A 121 -15.82 21.11 9.13
CA VAL A 121 -16.39 19.90 9.73
C VAL A 121 -17.65 19.47 8.98
N VAL A 122 -18.60 20.39 8.77
CA VAL A 122 -19.84 20.12 8.03
C VAL A 122 -19.54 19.69 6.60
N TRP A 123 -18.57 20.31 5.94
CA TRP A 123 -18.13 19.91 4.61
C TRP A 123 -17.56 18.47 4.62
N ALA A 124 -16.64 18.17 5.54
CA ALA A 124 -16.00 16.88 5.65
C ALA A 124 -17.01 15.76 5.96
N PHE A 125 -17.99 16.00 6.83
CA PHE A 125 -19.10 15.06 7.06
C PHE A 125 -19.92 14.75 5.81
N ARG A 126 -20.17 15.76 4.97
CA ARG A 126 -20.88 15.58 3.71
C ARG A 126 -20.08 14.73 2.72
N LEU A 127 -18.75 14.83 2.74
CA LEU A 127 -17.89 13.95 1.92
C LEU A 127 -18.02 12.47 2.30
N ILE A 128 -18.20 12.14 3.58
CA ILE A 128 -18.42 10.74 4.00
C ILE A 128 -19.67 10.17 3.33
N ASN A 129 -20.74 10.96 3.27
CA ASN A 129 -22.00 10.49 2.68
C ASN A 129 -21.87 10.27 1.16
N ILE A 130 -20.98 11.00 0.48
CA ILE A 130 -20.67 10.75 -0.94
C ILE A 130 -20.10 9.34 -1.13
N VAL A 131 -19.28 8.84 -0.19
CA VAL A 131 -18.74 7.47 -0.26
C VAL A 131 -19.88 6.44 -0.26
N GLN A 132 -20.92 6.66 0.54
CA GLN A 132 -22.10 5.80 0.57
C GLN A 132 -22.84 5.80 -0.78
N ASP A 133 -23.07 7.00 -1.33
CA ASP A 133 -23.75 7.15 -2.62
C ASP A 133 -22.95 6.49 -3.76
N ILE A 134 -21.62 6.61 -3.74
CA ILE A 134 -20.72 5.96 -4.70
C ILE A 134 -20.86 4.45 -4.60
N VAL A 135 -20.76 3.89 -3.39
CA VAL A 135 -20.80 2.44 -3.22
C VAL A 135 -22.16 1.86 -3.63
N MET A 136 -23.27 2.50 -3.24
CA MET A 136 -24.61 2.08 -3.65
C MET A 136 -24.84 2.15 -5.17
N LEU A 137 -24.07 2.97 -5.89
CA LEU A 137 -24.16 3.05 -7.35
C LEU A 137 -23.32 2.01 -8.09
N PHE A 138 -22.31 1.45 -7.43
CA PHE A 138 -21.56 0.30 -7.94
C PHE A 138 -22.21 -1.02 -7.52
N ASP A 139 -23.02 -1.04 -6.47
CA ASP A 139 -23.88 -2.16 -6.04
C ASP A 139 -25.20 -2.23 -6.83
N LYS A 140 -25.14 -2.21 -8.17
CA LYS A 140 -26.35 -2.30 -9.01
C LYS A 140 -26.95 -3.71 -9.10
N ASP A 141 -26.16 -4.73 -8.75
CA ASP A 141 -26.53 -6.14 -8.87
C ASP A 141 -26.86 -6.79 -7.50
N GLU A 142 -26.94 -6.00 -6.41
CA GLU A 142 -27.09 -6.47 -5.01
C GLU A 142 -26.03 -7.52 -4.59
N THR A 143 -24.89 -7.54 -5.25
CA THR A 143 -23.82 -8.53 -5.04
C THR A 143 -22.97 -8.23 -3.81
N LEU A 144 -23.09 -7.05 -3.20
CA LEU A 144 -22.34 -6.75 -1.97
C LEU A 144 -22.83 -7.65 -0.82
N ASP A 145 -21.95 -8.56 -0.41
CA ASP A 145 -22.18 -9.44 0.74
C ASP A 145 -22.35 -8.62 2.03
N GLY A 146 -23.06 -9.17 3.02
CA GLY A 146 -23.27 -8.54 4.32
C GLY A 146 -21.95 -8.12 4.99
N THR A 147 -20.88 -8.86 4.71
CA THR A 147 -19.51 -8.55 5.15
C THR A 147 -19.00 -7.22 4.60
N GLU A 148 -19.20 -6.96 3.31
CA GLU A 148 -18.71 -5.75 2.64
C GLU A 148 -19.49 -4.51 3.11
N LYS A 149 -20.82 -4.62 3.22
CA LYS A 149 -21.67 -3.57 3.78
C LYS A 149 -21.27 -3.21 5.22
N THR A 150 -20.94 -4.22 6.01
CA THR A 150 -20.44 -4.03 7.38
C THR A 150 -19.10 -3.30 7.40
N LEU A 151 -18.17 -3.67 6.53
CA LEU A 151 -16.85 -3.03 6.41
C LEU A 151 -16.97 -1.55 6.02
N ILE A 152 -17.83 -1.23 5.04
CA ILE A 152 -18.09 0.15 4.61
C ILE A 152 -18.66 0.97 5.76
N SER A 153 -19.67 0.43 6.48
CA SER A 153 -20.28 1.11 7.62
C SER A 153 -19.26 1.33 8.75
N ALA A 154 -18.41 0.35 9.03
CA ALA A 154 -17.34 0.47 10.02
C ALA A 154 -16.35 1.59 9.63
N MET A 155 -15.88 1.60 8.38
CA MET A 155 -14.96 2.62 7.88
C MET A 155 -15.57 4.03 7.93
N GLN A 156 -16.86 4.16 7.60
CA GLN A 156 -17.59 5.43 7.73
C GLN A 156 -17.69 5.87 9.19
N SER A 157 -17.95 4.95 10.11
CA SER A 157 -18.07 5.25 11.54
C SER A 157 -16.73 5.73 12.11
N THR A 158 -15.64 5.05 11.73
CA THR A 158 -14.27 5.47 12.06
C THR A 158 -13.95 6.85 11.48
N LEU A 159 -14.26 7.10 10.21
CA LEU A 159 -13.99 8.40 9.58
C LEU A 159 -14.82 9.52 10.22
N ARG A 160 -16.10 9.27 10.55
CA ARG A 160 -16.95 10.22 11.29
C ARG A 160 -16.35 10.56 12.65
N PHE A 161 -15.89 9.55 13.39
CA PHE A 161 -15.21 9.76 14.67
C PHE A 161 -13.99 10.68 14.51
N PHE A 162 -13.13 10.42 13.53
CA PHE A 162 -11.96 11.28 13.27
C PHE A 162 -12.34 12.71 12.88
N ILE A 163 -13.37 12.91 12.05
CA ILE A 163 -13.83 14.25 11.67
C ILE A 163 -14.38 15.00 12.88
N ILE A 164 -15.18 14.36 13.73
CA ILE A 164 -15.68 14.97 14.97
C ILE A 164 -14.51 15.32 15.88
N PHE A 165 -13.59 14.38 16.08
CA PHE A 165 -12.45 14.54 16.96
C PHE A 165 -11.58 15.72 16.52
N VAL A 166 -11.11 15.71 15.27
CA VAL A 166 -10.29 16.80 14.70
C VAL A 166 -11.08 18.11 14.68
N GLY A 167 -12.37 18.06 14.33
CA GLY A 167 -13.26 19.23 14.35
C GLY A 167 -13.39 19.87 15.72
N ALA A 168 -13.55 19.06 16.77
CA ALA A 168 -13.62 19.52 18.15
C ALA A 168 -12.31 20.19 18.59
N VAL A 169 -11.16 19.67 18.15
CA VAL A 169 -9.84 20.30 18.39
C VAL A 169 -9.78 21.70 17.75
N PHE A 170 -10.12 21.84 16.47
CA PHE A 170 -10.13 23.14 15.79
C PHE A 170 -11.12 24.14 16.41
N ILE A 171 -12.28 23.66 16.85
CA ILE A 171 -13.26 24.50 17.55
C ILE A 171 -12.71 24.96 18.90
N ALA A 172 -12.10 24.08 19.69
CA ALA A 172 -11.47 24.43 20.95
C ALA A 172 -10.32 25.46 20.76
N ASP A 173 -9.49 25.27 19.72
CA ASP A 173 -8.45 26.24 19.36
C ASP A 173 -9.03 27.63 19.10
N SER A 174 -10.12 27.71 18.31
CA SER A 174 -10.78 28.98 17.99
C SER A 174 -11.41 29.68 19.20
N MET A 175 -11.67 28.95 20.29
CA MET A 175 -12.17 29.49 21.56
C MET A 175 -11.03 29.90 22.51
N GLY A 176 -9.77 29.73 22.10
CA GLY A 176 -8.59 30.09 22.89
C GLY A 176 -8.17 29.07 23.93
N PHE A 177 -8.61 27.81 23.81
CA PHE A 177 -8.12 26.74 24.69
C PHE A 177 -6.66 26.38 24.35
N ASP A 178 -5.81 26.23 25.37
CA ASP A 178 -4.45 25.72 25.17
C ASP A 178 -4.48 24.23 24.83
N LEU A 179 -4.15 23.92 23.57
CA LEU A 179 -4.12 22.56 23.06
C LEU A 179 -2.80 21.83 23.35
N THR A 180 -1.83 22.46 24.01
CA THR A 180 -0.51 21.86 24.27
C THR A 180 -0.62 20.56 25.06
N SER A 181 -1.43 20.53 26.12
CA SER A 181 -1.65 19.31 26.90
C SER A 181 -2.37 18.21 26.10
N LEU A 182 -3.30 18.59 25.22
CA LEU A 182 -4.02 17.65 24.35
C LEU A 182 -3.09 17.05 23.30
N ILE A 183 -2.28 17.87 22.65
CA ILE A 183 -1.28 17.45 21.67
C ILE A 183 -0.26 16.51 22.34
N ALA A 184 0.20 16.83 23.55
CA ALA A 184 1.11 15.98 24.31
C ALA A 184 0.50 14.59 24.61
N GLY A 185 -0.77 14.53 25.06
CA GLY A 185 -1.49 13.28 25.29
C GLY A 185 -1.76 12.48 24.01
N LEU A 186 -2.03 13.18 22.90
CA LEU A 186 -2.20 12.58 21.57
C LEU A 186 -0.90 12.01 21.01
N GLY A 187 0.25 12.61 21.33
CA GLY A 187 1.56 12.06 20.93
C GLY A 187 1.78 10.65 21.48
N ILE A 188 1.53 10.45 22.78
CA ILE A 188 1.68 9.14 23.44
C ILE A 188 0.65 8.14 22.92
N SER A 189 -0.62 8.56 22.84
CA SER A 189 -1.72 7.71 22.34
C SER A 189 -1.55 7.35 20.86
N GLY A 190 -1.05 8.28 20.06
CA GLY A 190 -0.75 8.10 18.64
C GLY A 190 0.40 7.12 18.41
N LEU A 191 1.44 7.15 19.26
CA LEU A 191 2.51 6.15 19.21
C LEU A 191 1.98 4.75 19.50
N ALA A 192 1.15 4.59 20.54
CA ALA A 192 0.54 3.31 20.85
C ALA A 192 -0.33 2.79 19.69
N LEU A 193 -1.13 3.66 19.07
CA LEU A 193 -1.95 3.31 17.90
C LEU A 193 -1.08 2.94 16.69
N ALA A 194 0.02 3.66 16.44
CA ALA A 194 0.94 3.37 15.35
C ALA A 194 1.63 2.01 15.53
N LEU A 195 2.02 1.67 16.76
CA LEU A 195 2.58 0.36 17.08
C LEU A 195 1.55 -0.75 16.88
N ALA A 196 0.30 -0.54 17.27
CA ALA A 196 -0.78 -1.50 17.04
C ALA A 196 -1.10 -1.68 15.54
N ALA A 197 -0.99 -0.61 14.74
CA ALA A 197 -1.26 -0.63 13.30
C ALA A 197 -0.08 -1.13 12.45
N LYS A 198 1.12 -1.28 13.05
CA LYS A 198 2.38 -1.60 12.37
C LYS A 198 2.25 -2.77 11.38
N ASP A 199 1.64 -3.87 11.81
CA ASP A 199 1.55 -5.08 10.98
C ASP A 199 0.60 -4.89 9.77
N SER A 200 -0.48 -4.12 9.94
CA SER A 200 -1.38 -3.81 8.83
C SER A 200 -0.68 -2.95 7.77
N ILE A 201 0.07 -1.94 8.21
CA ILE A 201 0.86 -1.07 7.32
C ILE A 201 1.97 -1.86 6.63
N SER A 202 2.68 -2.71 7.38
CA SER A 202 3.75 -3.57 6.84
C SER A 202 3.24 -4.49 5.73
N ASN A 203 2.08 -5.12 5.92
CA ASN A 203 1.48 -5.97 4.89
C ASN A 203 1.00 -5.18 3.65
N PHE A 204 0.47 -3.98 3.85
CA PHE A 204 0.06 -3.11 2.74
C PHE A 204 1.27 -2.73 1.86
N PHE A 205 2.36 -2.25 2.47
CA PHE A 205 3.59 -1.97 1.73
C PHE A 205 4.22 -3.24 1.15
N GLY A 206 4.12 -4.37 1.84
CA GLY A 206 4.53 -5.67 1.30
C GLY A 206 3.82 -6.01 -0.01
N ALA A 207 2.50 -5.79 -0.08
CA ALA A 207 1.72 -6.01 -1.31
C ALA A 207 2.22 -5.12 -2.46
N ILE A 208 2.43 -3.82 -2.19
CA ILE A 208 2.94 -2.86 -3.18
C ILE A 208 4.30 -3.29 -3.70
N THR A 209 5.22 -3.66 -2.81
CA THR A 209 6.57 -4.11 -3.20
C THR A 209 6.52 -5.35 -4.08
N VAL A 210 5.69 -6.35 -3.74
CA VAL A 210 5.52 -7.55 -4.59
C VAL A 210 5.00 -7.17 -5.99
N LEU A 211 4.07 -6.22 -6.09
CA LEU A 211 3.51 -5.79 -7.37
C LEU A 211 4.49 -4.98 -8.24
N LEU A 212 5.34 -4.17 -7.61
CA LEU A 212 6.33 -3.34 -8.27
C LEU A 212 7.57 -4.15 -8.70
N ASP A 213 8.16 -4.89 -7.78
CA ASP A 213 9.42 -5.62 -8.02
C ASP A 213 9.19 -6.96 -8.74
N ARG A 214 7.96 -7.49 -8.65
CA ARG A 214 7.52 -8.75 -9.29
C ARG A 214 8.52 -9.91 -9.09
N PRO A 215 8.92 -10.23 -7.84
CA PRO A 215 9.75 -11.40 -7.57
C PRO A 215 9.06 -12.68 -8.07
N PHE A 216 7.73 -12.72 -8.01
CA PHE A 216 6.84 -13.73 -8.58
C PHE A 216 5.56 -13.07 -9.10
N LYS A 217 4.77 -13.84 -9.84
CA LYS A 217 3.41 -13.46 -10.31
C LYS A 217 2.40 -14.55 -9.94
N VAL A 218 1.12 -14.23 -10.06
CA VAL A 218 0.04 -15.23 -10.01
C VAL A 218 0.31 -16.33 -11.04
N GLY A 219 0.18 -17.58 -10.63
CA GLY A 219 0.51 -18.79 -11.38
C GLY A 219 1.95 -19.27 -11.24
N ASP A 220 2.86 -18.51 -10.62
CA ASP A 220 4.20 -19.01 -10.33
C ASP A 220 4.16 -19.99 -9.15
N TRP A 221 4.90 -21.08 -9.25
CA TRP A 221 5.20 -21.97 -8.12
C TRP A 221 6.34 -21.37 -7.31
N ILE A 222 6.16 -21.19 -6.00
CA ILE A 222 7.15 -20.56 -5.11
C ILE A 222 7.37 -21.38 -3.85
N VAL A 223 8.57 -21.25 -3.28
CA VAL A 223 8.94 -21.76 -1.95
C VAL A 223 9.39 -20.60 -1.08
N VAL A 224 8.78 -20.46 0.09
CA VAL A 224 9.05 -19.34 1.01
C VAL A 224 8.63 -19.73 2.44
N GLY A 225 9.56 -19.57 3.39
CA GLY A 225 9.25 -19.77 4.82
C GLY A 225 8.72 -21.16 5.18
N GLY A 226 9.07 -22.20 4.41
CA GLY A 226 8.55 -23.56 4.58
C GLY A 226 7.18 -23.83 3.92
N ALA A 227 6.56 -22.80 3.33
CA ALA A 227 5.41 -22.97 2.45
C ALA A 227 5.88 -23.20 1.01
N GLU A 228 5.24 -24.13 0.31
CA GLU A 228 5.46 -24.44 -1.09
C GLU A 228 4.12 -24.54 -1.83
N GLY A 229 4.02 -23.89 -2.98
CA GLY A 229 2.83 -24.00 -3.82
C GLY A 229 2.73 -22.94 -4.91
N GLU A 230 1.60 -22.94 -5.61
CA GLU A 230 1.27 -21.98 -6.67
C GLU A 230 0.61 -20.73 -6.10
N VAL A 231 1.05 -19.55 -6.53
CA VAL A 231 0.42 -18.28 -6.15
C VAL A 231 -0.92 -18.13 -6.87
N ILE A 232 -2.02 -18.12 -6.12
CA ILE A 232 -3.39 -17.98 -6.66
C ILE A 232 -3.76 -16.50 -6.79
N GLU A 233 -3.50 -15.73 -5.74
CA GLU A 233 -3.99 -14.35 -5.63
C GLU A 233 -3.12 -13.55 -4.66
N ILE A 234 -2.90 -12.28 -4.98
CA ILE A 234 -2.20 -11.32 -4.12
C ILE A 234 -3.24 -10.29 -3.66
N ASN A 235 -3.67 -10.41 -2.41
CA ASN A 235 -4.59 -9.48 -1.76
C ASN A 235 -3.83 -8.35 -1.05
N LEU A 236 -4.58 -7.37 -0.51
CA LEU A 236 -4.00 -6.20 0.16
C LEU A 236 -3.09 -6.56 1.36
N ARG A 237 -3.48 -7.57 2.14
CA ARG A 237 -2.77 -7.99 3.36
C ARG A 237 -2.02 -9.31 3.18
N THR A 238 -2.56 -10.19 2.35
CA THR A 238 -2.14 -11.59 2.27
C THR A 238 -2.01 -12.04 0.82
N THR A 239 -1.19 -13.05 0.59
CA THR A 239 -1.11 -13.79 -0.67
C THR A 239 -1.58 -15.21 -0.42
N LEU A 240 -2.40 -15.74 -1.32
CA LEU A 240 -2.93 -17.10 -1.26
C LEU A 240 -2.05 -18.01 -2.10
N ILE A 241 -1.56 -19.09 -1.47
CA ILE A 241 -0.73 -20.10 -2.11
C ILE A 241 -1.43 -21.46 -2.06
N ARG A 242 -1.64 -22.10 -3.21
CA ARG A 242 -2.21 -23.44 -3.33
C ARG A 242 -1.10 -24.48 -3.24
N THR A 243 -1.17 -25.36 -2.25
CA THR A 243 -0.19 -26.45 -2.10
C THR A 243 -0.41 -27.56 -3.12
N SER A 244 0.55 -28.48 -3.21
CA SER A 244 0.40 -29.72 -4.00
C SER A 244 -0.72 -30.65 -3.53
N ALA A 245 -1.21 -30.47 -2.30
CA ALA A 245 -2.36 -31.19 -1.75
C ALA A 245 -3.69 -30.44 -1.97
N ASP A 246 -3.71 -29.41 -2.81
CA ASP A 246 -4.87 -28.54 -3.10
C ASP A 246 -5.44 -27.82 -1.87
N THR A 247 -4.60 -27.56 -0.86
CA THR A 247 -4.95 -26.72 0.29
C THR A 247 -4.46 -25.28 0.09
N ILE A 248 -5.10 -24.32 0.76
CA ILE A 248 -4.73 -22.90 0.67
C ILE A 248 -3.91 -22.50 1.91
N ILE A 249 -2.70 -22.01 1.66
CA ILE A 249 -1.87 -21.32 2.64
C ILE A 249 -2.10 -19.81 2.46
N THR A 250 -2.57 -19.16 3.51
CA THR A 250 -2.72 -17.69 3.56
C THR A 250 -1.48 -17.09 4.19
N MET A 251 -0.69 -16.36 3.42
CA MET A 251 0.56 -15.78 3.89
C MET A 251 0.51 -14.25 3.96
N PRO A 252 0.90 -13.63 5.07
CA PRO A 252 1.06 -12.17 5.14
C PRO A 252 2.06 -11.66 4.10
N ASN A 253 1.72 -10.58 3.39
CA ASN A 253 2.59 -10.00 2.37
C ASN A 253 3.91 -9.49 2.96
N ALA A 254 3.92 -9.05 4.22
CA ALA A 254 5.13 -8.67 4.92
C ALA A 254 6.12 -9.85 5.02
N ASN A 255 5.62 -11.08 5.19
CA ASN A 255 6.50 -12.26 5.27
C ASN A 255 7.14 -12.58 3.91
N LEU A 256 6.43 -12.34 2.81
CA LEU A 256 6.94 -12.57 1.45
C LEU A 256 8.09 -11.62 1.10
N VAL A 257 8.02 -10.37 1.54
CA VAL A 257 9.06 -9.37 1.26
C VAL A 257 10.26 -9.52 2.21
N ASN A 258 10.03 -9.98 3.44
CA ASN A 258 11.09 -10.16 4.43
C ASN A 258 11.78 -11.53 4.39
N SER A 259 11.30 -12.47 3.58
CA SER A 259 11.88 -13.82 3.46
C SER A 259 12.44 -14.05 2.06
N PRO A 260 13.50 -14.85 1.91
CA PRO A 260 13.92 -15.32 0.59
C PRO A 260 12.78 -16.10 -0.08
N VAL A 261 12.43 -15.71 -1.31
CA VAL A 261 11.44 -16.41 -2.13
C VAL A 261 12.14 -17.12 -3.27
N GLU A 262 12.09 -18.44 -3.29
CA GLU A 262 12.55 -19.23 -4.42
C GLU A 262 11.41 -19.37 -5.43
N ASN A 263 11.56 -18.76 -6.60
CA ASN A 263 10.55 -18.83 -7.66
C ASN A 263 10.87 -19.96 -8.64
N TRP A 264 10.16 -21.07 -8.49
CA TRP A 264 10.28 -22.25 -9.34
C TRP A 264 9.67 -22.04 -10.73
N GLY A 265 8.72 -21.11 -10.88
CA GLY A 265 8.14 -20.70 -12.17
C GLY A 265 9.12 -19.98 -13.10
N LYS A 266 10.19 -19.38 -12.55
CA LYS A 266 11.26 -18.70 -13.32
C LYS A 266 12.47 -19.59 -13.64
N ARG A 267 12.38 -20.91 -13.43
CA ARG A 267 13.48 -21.84 -13.73
C ARG A 267 13.81 -21.87 -15.22
N ARG A 268 15.11 -21.82 -15.54
CA ARG A 268 15.63 -21.98 -16.92
C ARG A 268 15.91 -23.43 -17.31
N TRP A 269 16.09 -24.28 -16.31
CA TRP A 269 16.37 -25.71 -16.46
C TRP A 269 16.07 -26.40 -15.13
N ARG A 270 15.81 -27.70 -15.18
CA ARG A 270 15.62 -28.52 -13.99
C ARG A 270 16.86 -29.37 -13.74
N ARG A 271 17.46 -29.21 -12.56
CA ARG A 271 18.64 -29.99 -12.16
C ARG A 271 18.17 -31.25 -11.45
N TRP A 272 18.66 -32.40 -11.89
CA TRP A 272 18.53 -33.64 -11.13
C TRP A 272 19.92 -34.09 -10.71
N GLN A 273 20.09 -34.31 -9.41
CA GLN A 273 21.30 -34.80 -8.80
C GLN A 273 20.93 -36.00 -7.93
N THR A 274 21.63 -37.10 -8.11
CA THR A 274 21.47 -38.31 -7.29
C THR A 274 22.83 -38.95 -7.05
N GLN A 275 22.93 -39.72 -5.98
CA GLN A 275 24.08 -40.57 -5.70
C GLN A 275 23.64 -42.02 -5.92
N LEU A 276 24.44 -42.79 -6.66
CA LEU A 276 24.26 -44.21 -6.86
C LEU A 276 25.29 -44.94 -5.99
N HIS A 277 24.88 -46.03 -5.35
CA HIS A 277 25.75 -46.83 -4.51
C HIS A 277 25.98 -48.17 -5.21
N LEU A 278 27.20 -48.38 -5.70
CA LEU A 278 27.63 -49.63 -6.33
C LEU A 278 28.29 -50.55 -5.29
N ASP A 279 28.37 -51.84 -5.60
CA ASP A 279 29.12 -52.78 -4.76
C ASP A 279 30.57 -52.31 -4.59
N ILE A 280 31.08 -52.39 -3.36
CA ILE A 280 32.45 -51.97 -3.04
C ILE A 280 33.52 -52.84 -3.72
N ASN A 281 33.17 -54.07 -4.09
CA ASN A 281 34.04 -54.99 -4.81
C ASN A 281 33.86 -54.92 -6.34
N ALA A 282 33.05 -53.99 -6.84
CA ALA A 282 32.90 -53.81 -8.28
C ALA A 282 34.26 -53.52 -8.93
N ASP A 283 34.49 -54.12 -10.09
CA ASP A 283 35.72 -53.92 -10.84
C ASP A 283 35.89 -52.45 -11.27
N GLY A 284 37.10 -51.90 -11.10
CA GLY A 284 37.36 -50.48 -11.34
C GLY A 284 37.19 -50.07 -12.81
N ASP A 285 37.57 -50.95 -13.75
CA ASP A 285 37.43 -50.69 -15.17
C ASP A 285 35.96 -50.78 -15.60
N ALA A 286 35.20 -51.72 -15.02
CA ALA A 286 33.75 -51.78 -15.18
C ALA A 286 33.06 -50.51 -14.65
N VAL A 287 33.44 -50.02 -13.47
CA VAL A 287 32.89 -48.78 -12.87
C VAL A 287 33.20 -47.55 -13.74
N ASN A 288 34.41 -47.44 -14.27
CA ASN A 288 34.75 -46.37 -15.21
C ASN A 288 33.90 -46.44 -16.48
N SER A 289 33.76 -47.63 -17.06
CA SER A 289 32.92 -47.89 -18.25
C SER A 289 31.45 -47.57 -17.98
N PHE A 290 30.96 -47.87 -16.77
CA PHE A 290 29.62 -47.52 -16.33
C PHE A 290 29.41 -46.01 -16.30
N CYS A 291 30.32 -45.27 -15.67
CA CYS A 291 30.24 -43.81 -15.60
C CYS A 291 30.25 -43.17 -16.99
N GLU A 292 31.11 -43.65 -17.89
CA GLU A 292 31.19 -43.18 -19.28
C GLU A 292 29.90 -43.47 -20.06
N ARG A 293 29.35 -44.69 -19.99
CA ARG A 293 28.11 -45.06 -20.67
C ARG A 293 26.91 -44.28 -20.15
N VAL A 294 26.82 -44.06 -18.84
CA VAL A 294 25.75 -43.24 -18.24
C VAL A 294 25.88 -41.79 -18.67
N LEU A 295 27.09 -41.23 -18.63
CA LEU A 295 27.35 -39.86 -19.10
C LEU A 295 27.02 -39.70 -20.59
N GLN A 296 27.37 -40.68 -21.42
CA GLN A 296 27.03 -40.69 -22.83
C GLN A 296 25.51 -40.73 -23.04
N GLY A 297 24.79 -41.57 -22.30
CA GLY A 297 23.31 -41.60 -22.32
C GLY A 297 22.68 -40.25 -21.92
N ILE A 298 23.24 -39.57 -20.92
CA ILE A 298 22.82 -38.21 -20.53
C ILE A 298 23.08 -37.22 -21.67
N ARG A 299 24.25 -37.27 -22.32
CA ARG A 299 24.62 -36.37 -23.42
C ARG A 299 23.82 -36.62 -24.69
N ASP A 300 23.43 -37.86 -24.95
CA ASP A 300 22.64 -38.24 -26.12
C ASP A 300 21.15 -37.92 -25.96
N ASN A 301 20.66 -37.75 -24.72
CA ASN A 301 19.28 -37.36 -24.49
C ASN A 301 19.00 -35.95 -25.07
N PRO A 302 18.01 -35.79 -25.97
CA PRO A 302 17.70 -34.51 -26.61
C PRO A 302 17.21 -33.44 -25.63
N LYS A 303 16.69 -33.83 -24.47
CA LYS A 303 16.20 -32.93 -23.42
C LYS A 303 17.31 -32.49 -22.45
N THR A 304 18.54 -32.95 -22.62
CA THR A 304 19.66 -32.48 -21.79
C THR A 304 20.18 -31.15 -22.30
N LEU A 305 20.07 -30.10 -21.48
CA LEU A 305 20.46 -28.74 -21.85
C LEU A 305 21.96 -28.49 -21.70
N LYS A 306 22.51 -28.76 -20.51
CA LYS A 306 23.91 -28.48 -20.18
C LYS A 306 24.75 -29.75 -20.20
N LYS A 307 24.99 -30.27 -21.39
CA LYS A 307 25.73 -31.53 -21.61
C LYS A 307 27.13 -31.52 -20.99
N GLU A 308 27.87 -30.43 -21.16
CA GLU A 308 29.24 -30.30 -20.64
C GLU A 308 29.34 -30.11 -19.13
N ALA A 309 28.28 -29.60 -18.49
CA ALA A 309 28.21 -29.43 -17.03
C ALA A 309 27.54 -30.62 -16.34
N SER A 310 27.06 -31.59 -17.11
CA SER A 310 26.51 -32.85 -16.60
C SER A 310 27.65 -33.84 -16.40
N PHE A 311 27.57 -34.66 -15.36
CA PHE A 311 28.62 -35.61 -15.03
C PHE A 311 28.05 -36.88 -14.40
N CYS A 312 28.79 -37.97 -14.57
CA CYS A 312 28.64 -39.22 -13.84
C CYS A 312 30.05 -39.64 -13.45
N GLN A 313 30.38 -39.59 -12.16
CA GLN A 313 31.74 -39.85 -11.69
C GLN A 313 31.73 -40.43 -10.29
N VAL A 314 32.73 -41.26 -9.99
CA VAL A 314 32.95 -41.77 -8.63
C VAL A 314 33.27 -40.59 -7.71
N SER A 315 32.46 -40.41 -6.67
CA SER A 315 32.61 -39.31 -5.71
C SER A 315 33.37 -39.75 -4.46
N MET A 316 33.09 -40.95 -3.95
CA MET A 316 33.69 -41.46 -2.72
C MET A 316 33.68 -42.99 -2.68
N ILE A 317 34.67 -43.59 -2.03
CA ILE A 317 34.58 -44.98 -1.57
C ILE A 317 34.11 -44.92 -0.11
N SER A 318 32.90 -45.40 0.15
CA SER A 318 32.30 -45.45 1.48
C SER A 318 32.75 -46.70 2.23
N ALA A 319 32.27 -46.91 3.46
CA ALA A 319 32.59 -48.11 4.23
C ALA A 319 32.04 -49.41 3.59
N THR A 320 31.02 -49.30 2.74
CA THR A 320 30.28 -50.47 2.22
C THR A 320 29.92 -50.38 0.74
N SER A 321 30.15 -49.25 0.09
CA SER A 321 29.78 -49.00 -1.31
C SER A 321 30.80 -48.12 -2.01
N LEU A 322 30.81 -48.20 -3.34
CA LEU A 322 31.42 -47.20 -4.19
C LEU A 322 30.35 -46.21 -4.64
N ASP A 323 30.49 -44.95 -4.23
CA ASP A 323 29.49 -43.92 -4.45
C ASP A 323 29.78 -43.16 -5.75
N VAL A 324 28.76 -43.09 -6.61
CA VAL A 324 28.83 -42.44 -7.92
C VAL A 324 27.83 -41.30 -7.97
N ASP A 325 28.32 -40.07 -8.15
CA ASP A 325 27.47 -38.90 -8.30
C ASP A 325 27.03 -38.75 -9.74
N VAL A 326 25.72 -38.63 -9.94
CA VAL A 326 25.10 -38.33 -11.23
C VAL A 326 24.44 -36.96 -11.14
N ASN A 327 24.81 -36.07 -12.05
CA ASN A 327 24.26 -34.72 -12.14
C ASN A 327 23.92 -34.37 -13.59
N LEU A 328 22.70 -33.89 -13.81
CA LEU A 328 22.30 -33.36 -15.11
C LEU A 328 21.28 -32.23 -15.03
N TYR A 329 21.13 -31.55 -16.17
CA TYR A 329 20.24 -30.40 -16.36
C TYR A 329 19.29 -30.68 -17.53
N TRP A 330 18.01 -30.84 -17.23
CA TRP A 330 16.96 -31.02 -18.23
C TRP A 330 16.34 -29.70 -18.67
N ASP A 331 16.03 -29.64 -19.97
CA ASP A 331 15.11 -28.70 -20.59
C ASP A 331 13.73 -29.36 -20.71
N VAL A 332 12.98 -29.33 -19.60
CA VAL A 332 11.63 -29.90 -19.51
C VAL A 332 10.66 -28.85 -19.00
N SER A 333 9.47 -28.83 -19.59
CA SER A 333 8.46 -27.79 -19.38
C SER A 333 7.77 -27.89 -18.03
N GLY A 334 7.66 -29.10 -17.46
CA GLY A 334 6.85 -29.35 -16.27
C GLY A 334 7.30 -30.56 -15.45
N GLY A 335 6.68 -30.72 -14.28
CA GLY A 335 7.03 -31.80 -13.34
C GLY A 335 6.64 -33.20 -13.82
N VAL A 336 5.62 -33.33 -14.68
CA VAL A 336 5.22 -34.62 -15.25
C VAL A 336 6.30 -35.13 -16.21
N GLU A 337 6.69 -34.29 -17.17
CA GLU A 337 7.74 -34.58 -18.14
C GLU A 337 9.08 -34.88 -17.45
N GLU A 338 9.43 -34.12 -16.40
CA GLU A 338 10.60 -34.39 -15.59
C GLU A 338 10.58 -35.80 -14.97
N ARG A 339 9.43 -36.24 -14.42
CA ARG A 339 9.30 -37.56 -13.80
C ARG A 339 9.43 -38.68 -14.83
N GLU A 340 8.85 -38.51 -16.01
CA GLU A 340 8.94 -39.48 -17.09
C GLU A 340 10.38 -39.65 -17.61
N GLU A 341 11.07 -38.54 -17.88
CA GLU A 341 12.47 -38.57 -18.33
C GLU A 341 13.41 -39.12 -17.26
N ARG A 342 13.15 -38.78 -15.99
CA ARG A 342 13.87 -39.36 -14.86
C ARG A 342 13.68 -40.87 -14.79
N ALA A 343 12.45 -41.38 -14.95
CA ALA A 343 12.18 -42.81 -14.93
C ALA A 343 12.91 -43.55 -16.05
N LYS A 344 12.90 -43.00 -17.28
CA LYS A 344 13.64 -43.57 -18.42
C LYS A 344 15.14 -43.65 -18.13
N LEU A 345 15.72 -42.57 -17.60
CA LEU A 345 17.15 -42.52 -17.28
C LEU A 345 17.53 -43.50 -16.17
N ILE A 346 16.70 -43.64 -15.13
CA ILE A 346 16.94 -44.61 -14.04
C ILE A 346 16.95 -46.06 -14.59
N ILE A 347 16.01 -46.39 -15.47
CA ILE A 347 15.96 -47.72 -16.10
C ILE A 347 17.18 -47.94 -17.00
N GLN A 348 17.59 -46.93 -17.77
CA GLN A 348 18.80 -46.99 -18.59
C GLN A 348 20.05 -47.21 -17.75
N ILE A 349 20.19 -46.50 -16.61
CA ILE A 349 21.29 -46.68 -15.66
C ILE A 349 21.33 -48.13 -15.15
N LYS A 350 20.17 -48.69 -14.75
CA LYS A 350 20.08 -50.08 -14.31
C LYS A 350 20.55 -51.05 -15.40
N ASN A 351 20.08 -50.89 -16.63
CA ASN A 351 20.46 -51.78 -17.74
C ASN A 351 21.97 -51.71 -18.04
N ILE A 352 22.58 -50.50 -17.97
CA ILE A 352 24.03 -50.33 -18.15
C ILE A 352 24.81 -51.06 -17.04
N ALA A 353 24.32 -51.04 -15.80
CA ALA A 353 24.94 -51.78 -14.70
C ALA A 353 24.88 -53.30 -14.94
N GLU A 354 23.71 -53.82 -15.34
CA GLU A 354 23.51 -55.25 -15.62
C GLU A 354 24.40 -55.73 -16.78
N ASP A 355 24.51 -54.95 -17.86
CA ASP A 355 25.38 -55.27 -19.01
C ASP A 355 26.87 -55.37 -18.62
N LEU A 356 27.30 -54.60 -17.62
CA LEU A 356 28.68 -54.56 -17.14
C LEU A 356 28.94 -55.51 -15.96
N GLY A 357 27.93 -56.26 -15.51
CA GLY A 357 28.03 -57.14 -14.34
C GLY A 357 28.26 -56.38 -13.03
N ILE A 358 27.76 -55.15 -12.93
CA ILE A 358 27.87 -54.31 -11.73
C ILE A 358 26.59 -54.44 -10.92
N ASP A 359 26.75 -54.86 -9.67
CA ASP A 359 25.66 -54.87 -8.70
C ASP A 359 25.56 -53.54 -7.95
N PHE A 360 24.32 -53.12 -7.69
CA PHE A 360 24.05 -52.03 -6.75
C PHE A 360 24.20 -52.54 -5.32
N TYR A 361 24.66 -51.66 -4.44
CA TYR A 361 24.82 -51.98 -3.02
C TYR A 361 23.50 -52.47 -2.40
N ASP A 362 23.52 -53.67 -1.81
CA ASP A 362 22.43 -54.23 -1.02
C ASP A 362 22.89 -54.48 0.42
N GLY A 363 22.40 -53.66 1.36
CA GLY A 363 22.74 -53.78 2.79
C GLY A 363 22.29 -55.08 3.46
N ARG A 364 21.48 -55.92 2.80
CA ARG A 364 21.07 -57.24 3.31
C ARG A 364 22.11 -58.32 3.04
N ILE A 365 22.92 -58.13 2.00
CA ILE A 365 23.99 -59.05 1.66
C ILE A 365 25.15 -58.72 2.60
N ARG A 366 25.22 -59.41 3.75
CA ARG A 366 26.47 -59.48 4.51
C ARG A 366 27.47 -60.14 3.56
N GLN A 367 28.38 -59.34 3.01
CA GLN A 367 29.51 -59.86 2.27
C GLN A 367 30.35 -60.69 3.25
N GLN A 368 30.09 -61.99 3.26
CA GLN A 368 30.89 -62.98 3.98
C GLN A 368 32.24 -62.99 3.29
N ARG A 369 33.25 -62.43 3.96
CA ARG A 369 34.64 -62.62 3.61
C ARG A 369 35.07 -64.05 3.92
#